data_AF-A0A519I6G9-F1
#
_entry.id   AF-A0A519I6G9-F1
#
_cell.length_a   1.000
_cell.length_b   1.000
_cell.length_c   1.000
_cell.angle_alpha   90.00
_cell.angle_beta   90.00
_cell.angle_gamma   90.00
#
_symmetry.space_group_name_H-M   'P 1'
#
loop_
_entity.id
_entity.type
_entity.pdbx_description
1 polymer ?
#
loop_
_entity_poly.entity_id
_entity_poly.type
_entity_poly.pdbx_seq_one_letter_code
_entity_poly.pdbx_strand_id
1 'polypeptide(L)'
;MNRSELHQLLVTDLGLVPQPALPAGACTYFLREVQWHPERSTRTVRLLYGPDGAPTCLHLCASSDNNNTVLLQLPMERQQLVSAVLQEIQLVEQRLAGTVGGAG
;
A
#
# COMPACT_ATOMS: atom_id res chain seq x y z
N MET A 1 -2.85 -15.56 6.12
CA MET A 1 -2.07 -15.43 4.88
C MET A 1 -0.60 -15.24 5.24
N ASN A 2 0.31 -15.94 4.56
CA ASN A 2 1.75 -15.79 4.72
C ASN A 2 2.32 -14.67 3.82
N ARG A 3 3.63 -14.42 3.91
CA ARG A 3 4.32 -13.38 3.12
C ARG A 3 4.13 -13.53 1.61
N SER A 4 4.26 -14.73 1.08
CA SER A 4 4.15 -14.99 -0.36
C SER A 4 2.72 -14.83 -0.86
N GLU A 5 1.73 -15.34 -0.12
CA GLU A 5 0.31 -15.19 -0.45
C GLU A 5 -0.10 -13.71 -0.46
N LEU A 6 0.34 -12.96 0.55
CA LEU A 6 0.05 -11.54 0.65
C LEU A 6 0.74 -10.73 -0.45
N HIS A 7 1.99 -11.07 -0.77
CA HIS A 7 2.70 -10.47 -1.90
C HIS A 7 1.98 -10.71 -3.22
N GLN A 8 1.60 -11.97 -3.49
CA GLN A 8 0.89 -12.33 -4.71
C GLN A 8 -0.46 -11.62 -4.82
N LEU A 9 -1.23 -11.55 -3.73
CA LEU A 9 -2.49 -10.82 -3.66
C LEU A 9 -2.30 -9.34 -4.03
N LEU A 10 -1.33 -8.65 -3.42
CA LEU A 10 -1.09 -7.23 -3.65
C LEU A 10 -0.63 -6.95 -5.09
N VAL A 11 0.20 -7.82 -5.66
CA VAL A 11 0.76 -7.61 -7.00
C VAL A 11 -0.18 -8.08 -8.11
N THR A 12 -0.66 -9.32 -8.00
CA THR A 12 -1.40 -9.99 -9.07
C THR A 12 -2.85 -9.57 -9.07
N ASP A 13 -3.51 -9.61 -7.91
CA ASP A 13 -4.96 -9.38 -7.83
C ASP A 13 -5.28 -7.88 -7.76
N LEU A 14 -4.39 -7.09 -7.14
CA LEU A 14 -4.59 -5.65 -6.91
C LEU A 14 -3.70 -4.74 -7.76
N GLY A 15 -2.84 -5.32 -8.60
CA GLY A 15 -2.05 -4.57 -9.59
C GLY A 15 -1.00 -3.63 -8.99
N LEU A 16 -0.58 -3.84 -7.74
CA LEU A 16 0.43 -3.01 -7.10
C LEU A 16 1.84 -3.44 -7.49
N VAL A 17 2.74 -2.48 -7.59
CA VAL A 17 4.16 -2.68 -7.89
C VAL A 17 4.95 -2.66 -6.59
N PRO A 18 5.72 -3.70 -6.25
CA PRO A 18 6.59 -3.68 -5.07
C PRO A 18 7.79 -2.76 -5.29
N GLN A 19 8.33 -2.19 -4.21
CA GLN A 19 9.59 -1.45 -4.28
C GLN A 19 10.74 -2.34 -4.77
N PRO A 20 11.68 -1.83 -5.61
CA PRO A 20 12.71 -2.65 -6.25
C PRO A 20 13.75 -3.23 -5.29
N ALA A 21 14.05 -2.52 -4.19
CA ALA A 21 15.02 -2.94 -3.19
C ALA A 21 14.34 -3.01 -1.83
N LEU A 22 14.40 -4.18 -1.20
CA LEU A 22 13.69 -4.47 0.05
C LEU A 22 14.64 -4.45 1.25
N PRO A 23 14.43 -3.59 2.25
CA PRO A 23 14.86 -3.88 3.61
C PRO A 23 14.16 -5.16 4.08
N ALA A 24 14.89 -6.09 4.71
CA ALA A 24 14.34 -7.39 5.13
C ALA A 24 13.04 -7.30 5.97
N GLY A 25 12.85 -6.19 6.71
CA GLY A 25 11.72 -5.97 7.61
C GLY A 25 10.49 -5.24 7.05
N ALA A 26 10.53 -4.73 5.81
CA ALA A 26 9.35 -4.05 5.23
C ALA A 26 9.34 -4.05 3.70
N CYS A 27 8.13 -4.09 3.11
CA CYS A 27 7.89 -3.93 1.68
C CYS A 27 6.87 -2.83 1.42
N THR A 28 7.23 -1.84 0.61
CA THR A 28 6.28 -0.81 0.16
C THR A 28 5.76 -1.17 -1.23
N TYR A 29 4.47 -0.97 -1.46
CA TYR A 29 3.78 -1.21 -2.72
C TYR A 29 3.16 0.08 -3.26
N PHE A 30 3.18 0.21 -4.58
CA PHE A 30 2.80 1.41 -5.31
C PHE A 30 1.75 1.10 -6.36
N LEU A 31 0.88 2.05 -6.63
CA LEU A 31 -0.04 1.99 -7.74
C LEU A 31 0.69 2.25 -9.06
N ARG A 32 0.71 1.26 -9.97
CA ARG A 32 1.23 1.31 -11.35
C ARG A 32 2.75 1.54 -11.51
N GLU A 33 3.32 2.54 -10.84
CA GLU A 33 4.74 2.88 -10.91
C GLU A 33 5.25 3.32 -9.53
N VAL A 34 6.56 3.31 -9.32
CA VAL A 34 7.17 3.75 -8.06
C VAL A 34 7.42 5.26 -8.11
N GLN A 35 6.57 6.04 -7.43
CA GLN A 35 6.71 7.49 -7.33
C GLN A 35 6.61 7.95 -5.87
N TRP A 36 7.61 8.71 -5.41
CA TRP A 36 7.75 9.12 -4.01
C TRP A 36 7.46 10.60 -3.74
N HIS A 37 7.13 11.38 -4.78
CA HIS A 37 6.89 12.82 -4.65
C HIS A 37 5.67 13.10 -3.75
N PRO A 38 5.73 14.05 -2.79
CA PRO A 38 4.63 14.30 -1.84
C PRO A 38 3.25 14.47 -2.50
N GLU A 39 3.18 15.26 -3.57
CA GLU A 39 1.92 15.55 -4.28
C GLU A 39 1.53 14.51 -5.32
N ARG A 40 2.46 13.63 -5.73
CA ARG A 40 2.25 12.67 -6.82
C ARG A 40 2.58 11.24 -6.41
N SER A 41 2.64 11.01 -5.10
CA SER A 41 3.06 9.72 -4.56
C SER A 41 2.06 8.66 -5.01
N THR A 42 2.58 7.59 -5.58
CA THR A 42 1.79 6.40 -5.91
C THR A 42 1.84 5.38 -4.78
N ARG A 43 2.49 5.71 -3.66
CA ARG A 43 2.61 4.83 -2.49
C ARG A 43 1.23 4.51 -1.94
N THR A 44 0.87 3.23 -1.97
CA THR A 44 -0.45 2.75 -1.55
C THR A 44 -0.38 2.10 -0.20
N VAL A 45 0.45 1.06 -0.05
CA VAL A 45 0.57 0.32 1.21
C VAL A 45 2.01 -0.01 1.56
N ARG A 46 2.29 -0.10 2.86
CA ARG A 46 3.56 -0.61 3.37
C ARG A 46 3.31 -1.78 4.30
N LEU A 47 3.86 -2.92 3.95
CA LEU A 47 3.80 -4.15 4.71
C LEU A 47 5.03 -4.25 5.63
N LEU A 48 4.79 -4.47 6.92
CA LEU A 48 5.82 -4.75 7.91
C LEU A 48 5.88 -6.24 8.21
N TYR A 49 7.10 -6.73 8.42
CA TYR A 49 7.36 -8.12 8.80
C TYR A 49 7.89 -8.18 10.24
N GLY A 50 7.48 -9.22 10.95
CA GLY A 50 8.00 -9.59 12.26
C GLY A 50 9.42 -10.17 12.17
N PRO A 51 10.05 -10.44 13.34
CA PRO A 51 11.38 -11.04 13.41
C PRO A 51 11.46 -12.45 12.80
N ASP A 52 10.32 -13.13 12.70
CA ASP A 52 10.13 -14.43 12.04
C ASP A 52 9.88 -14.30 10.52
N GLY A 53 9.84 -13.07 9.99
CA GLY A 53 9.52 -12.78 8.59
C GLY A 53 8.02 -12.86 8.26
N ALA A 54 7.15 -13.08 9.25
CA ALA A 54 5.70 -13.12 9.05
C ALA A 54 5.13 -11.70 8.89
N PRO A 55 4.11 -11.49 8.05
CA PRO A 55 3.37 -10.23 7.98
C PRO A 55 2.75 -9.87 9.33
N THR A 56 3.10 -8.70 9.88
CA THR A 56 2.57 -8.23 11.17
C THR A 56 1.59 -7.07 11.02
N CYS A 57 1.92 -6.10 10.17
CA CYS A 57 1.10 -4.91 9.99
C CYS A 57 1.07 -4.45 8.53
N LEU A 58 -0.08 -3.95 8.09
CA LEU A 58 -0.23 -3.23 6.83
C LEU A 58 -0.55 -1.76 7.11
N HIS A 59 0.31 -0.87 6.63
CA HIS A 59 0.10 0.58 6.69
C HIS A 59 -0.60 1.04 5.41
N LEU A 60 -1.74 1.72 5.55
CA LEU A 60 -2.45 2.39 4.46
C LEU A 60 -1.90 3.82 4.32
N CYS A 61 -1.13 4.07 3.27
CA CYS A 61 -0.26 5.25 3.16
C CYS A 61 -0.99 6.55 2.78
N ALA A 62 -1.91 6.53 1.82
CA ALA A 62 -2.73 7.68 1.43
C ALA A 62 -3.72 8.11 2.53
N SER A 63 -4.37 7.15 3.20
CA SER A 63 -5.20 7.42 4.38
C SER A 63 -4.36 7.99 5.54
N SER A 64 -3.12 7.53 5.69
CA SER A 64 -2.20 8.04 6.70
C SER A 64 -1.68 9.44 6.40
N ASP A 65 -1.64 9.90 5.14
CA ASP A 65 -1.18 11.26 4.83
C ASP A 65 -2.14 12.33 5.41
N ASN A 66 -3.42 11.98 5.64
CA ASN A 66 -4.42 12.86 6.25
C ASN A 66 -4.69 12.57 7.73
N ASN A 67 -4.59 11.31 8.16
CA ASN A 67 -5.00 10.86 9.50
C ASN A 67 -3.84 10.29 10.34
N ASN A 68 -2.61 10.55 9.91
CA ASN A 68 -1.31 10.21 10.47
C ASN A 68 -1.00 8.75 10.80
N THR A 69 -1.95 7.82 10.92
CA THR A 69 -1.64 6.39 11.14
C THR A 69 -2.87 5.50 10.89
N VAL A 70 -3.06 4.99 9.67
CA VAL A 70 -4.02 3.89 9.42
C VAL A 70 -3.27 2.57 9.28
N LEU A 71 -3.35 1.75 10.33
CA LEU A 71 -2.65 0.49 10.48
C LEU A 71 -3.65 -0.65 10.62
N LEU A 72 -3.47 -1.69 9.82
CA LEU A 72 -4.20 -2.94 9.95
C LEU A 72 -3.27 -3.99 10.56
N GLN A 73 -3.71 -4.60 11.66
CA GLN A 73 -3.00 -5.70 12.30
C GLN A 73 -3.28 -7.00 11.54
N LEU A 74 -2.25 -7.81 11.33
CA LEU A 74 -2.32 -9.12 10.68
C LEU A 74 -2.12 -10.24 11.72
N PRO A 75 -2.71 -11.43 11.52
CA PRO A 75 -3.49 -11.85 10.35
C PRO A 75 -4.91 -11.26 10.34
N MET A 76 -5.43 -11.00 9.14
CA MET A 76 -6.82 -10.58 8.95
C MET A 76 -7.45 -11.34 7.78
N GLU A 77 -8.77 -11.29 7.69
CA GLU A 77 -9.53 -11.93 6.61
C GLU A 77 -9.18 -11.33 5.25
N ARG A 78 -9.03 -12.19 4.23
CA ARG A 78 -8.64 -11.77 2.87
C ARG A 78 -9.57 -10.69 2.31
N GLN A 79 -10.89 -10.87 2.48
CA GLN A 79 -11.88 -9.93 1.96
C GLN A 79 -11.78 -8.55 2.62
N GLN A 80 -11.51 -8.50 3.92
CA GLN A 80 -11.32 -7.23 4.64
C GLN A 80 -10.06 -6.52 4.17
N LEU A 81 -8.97 -7.26 4.00
CA LEU A 81 -7.72 -6.73 3.47
C LEU A 81 -7.93 -6.17 2.05
N VAL A 82 -8.55 -6.94 1.15
CA VAL A 82 -8.82 -6.51 -0.23
C VAL A 82 -9.66 -5.25 -0.25
N SER A 83 -10.74 -5.20 0.54
CA SER A 83 -11.59 -4.02 0.65
C SER A 83 -10.80 -2.79 1.10
N ALA A 84 -9.96 -2.93 2.13
CA ALA A 84 -9.17 -1.82 2.64
C ALA A 84 -8.12 -1.32 1.64
N VAL A 85 -7.45 -2.24 0.93
CA VAL A 85 -6.45 -1.86 -0.08
C VAL A 85 -7.12 -1.22 -1.30
N LEU A 86 -8.29 -1.69 -1.73
CA LEU A 86 -9.04 -1.07 -2.83
C LEU A 86 -9.49 0.35 -2.49
N GLN A 87 -9.97 0.59 -1.27
CA GLN A 87 -10.28 1.93 -0.79
C GLN A 87 -9.04 2.83 -0.82
N GLU A 88 -7.90 2.28 -0.41
CA GLU A 88 -6.64 3.00 -0.43
C GLU A 88 -6.17 3.35 -1.85
N ILE A 89 -6.32 2.43 -2.81
CA ILE A 89 -6.07 2.68 -4.23
C ILE A 89 -6.94 3.82 -4.74
N GLN A 90 -8.24 3.82 -4.42
CA GLN A 90 -9.15 4.89 -4.83
C GLN A 90 -8.71 6.27 -4.30
N LEU A 91 -8.23 6.35 -3.05
CA LEU A 91 -7.71 7.59 -2.49
C LEU A 91 -6.44 8.07 -3.22
N VAL A 92 -5.53 7.15 -3.55
CA VAL A 92 -4.34 7.48 -4.36
C VAL A 92 -4.76 7.99 -5.74
N GLU A 93 -5.69 7.33 -6.41
CA GLU A 93 -6.19 7.74 -7.73
C GLU A 93 -6.86 9.12 -7.71
N GLN A 94 -7.70 9.39 -6.70
CA GLN A 94 -8.35 10.70 -6.53
C GLN A 94 -7.32 11.81 -6.32
N ARG A 95 -6.30 11.58 -5.49
CA ARG A 95 -5.20 12.54 -5.29
C ARG A 95 -4.49 12.83 -6.60
N LEU A 96 -4.09 11.79 -7.33
CA LEU A 96 -3.36 11.95 -8.59
C LEU A 96 -4.20 12.68 -9.65
N ALA A 97 -5.51 12.43 -9.70
CA ALA A 97 -6.42 13.16 -10.57
C ALA A 97 -6.55 14.65 -10.18
N GLY A 98 -6.61 14.95 -8.88
CA GLY A 98 -6.65 16.32 -8.36
C GLY A 98 -5.39 17.14 -8.67
N THR A 99 -4.22 16.51 -8.65
CA THR A 99 -2.94 17.17 -9.00
C THR A 99 -2.87 17.55 -10.48
N VAL A 100 -3.54 16.82 -11.37
CA VAL A 100 -3.60 17.13 -12.81
C VAL A 100 -4.55 18.31 -13.09
N GLY A 101 -5.57 18.53 -12.26
CA GLY A 101 -6.55 19.61 -12.41
C GLY A 101 -6.17 20.96 -11.79
N GLY A 102 -5.08 21.02 -11.02
CA GLY A 102 -4.65 22.23 -10.29
C GLY A 102 -3.67 23.16 -11.02
N ALA A 103 -3.34 22.85 -12.28
CA ALA A 103 -2.50 23.69 -13.13
C ALA A 103 -3.36 24.34 -14.22
N GLY A 104 -4.09 25.40 -13.84
CA GLY A 104 -4.88 26.25 -14.73
C GLY A 104 -4.89 27.68 -14.23
#